data_AF-A0A7S0BWI9-F1
#
_entry.id   AF-A0A7S0BWI9-F1
#
_cell.length_a   1.000
_cell.length_b   1.000
_cell.length_c   1.000
_cell.angle_alpha   90.00
_cell.angle_beta   90.00
_cell.angle_gamma   90.00
#
_symmetry.space_group_name_H-M   'P 1'
#
loop_
_entity.id
_entity.type
_entity.pdbx_description
1 polymer ?
#
loop_
_entity_poly.entity_id
_entity_poly.type
_entity_poly.pdbx_seq_one_letter_code
_entity_poly.pdbx_strand_id
1 'polypeptide(L)'
;YYLPHQQAQIDMLMDFTSTSLCVLIPKACYPSLGFPTEFGDVASMEVTKAHTDEASAAACHALLKILDDTYVGHFLSETKFLLSDEPTIADFRFAPMLNIIKVGCVLPARLKLYLKDMNAITGISDGCKDVVRFMSKYYKKDNNNTLWN
;
A
#
# COMPACT_ATOMS: atom_id res chain seq x y z
N TYR A 1 18.79 -19.66 8.21
CA TYR A 1 17.61 -20.38 7.68
C TYR A 1 16.50 -20.24 8.69
N TYR A 2 15.30 -19.86 8.24
CA TYR A 2 14.13 -19.72 9.11
C TYR A 2 13.69 -21.07 9.67
N LEU A 3 13.10 -21.07 10.87
CA LEU A 3 12.36 -22.23 11.35
C LEU A 3 11.11 -22.44 10.48
N PRO A 4 10.63 -23.69 10.28
CA PRO A 4 9.50 -23.96 9.39
C PRO A 4 8.25 -23.11 9.67
N HIS A 5 7.93 -22.85 10.94
CA HIS A 5 6.78 -22.03 11.30
C HIS A 5 6.96 -20.54 10.92
N GLN A 6 8.18 -20.00 10.99
CA GLN A 6 8.46 -18.63 10.60
C GLN A 6 8.34 -18.47 9.07
N GLN A 7 8.83 -19.45 8.32
CA GLN A 7 8.63 -19.47 6.86
C GLN A 7 7.14 -19.54 6.51
N ALA A 8 6.37 -20.39 7.20
CA ALA A 8 4.93 -20.48 6.97
C ALA A 8 4.19 -19.17 7.29
N GLN A 9 4.63 -18.40 8.29
CA GLN A 9 4.07 -17.07 8.58
C GLN A 9 4.38 -16.06 7.45
N ILE A 10 5.59 -16.09 6.90
CA ILE A 10 5.96 -15.25 5.75
C ILE A 10 5.10 -15.61 4.53
N ASP A 11 4.92 -16.90 4.26
CA ASP A 11 4.10 -17.38 3.14
C ASP A 11 2.62 -16.99 3.31
N MET A 12 2.07 -17.15 4.52
CA MET A 12 0.72 -16.69 4.86
C MET A 12 0.59 -15.18 4.66
N LEU A 13 1.58 -14.38 5.08
CA LEU A 13 1.54 -12.93 4.93
C LEU A 13 1.56 -12.50 3.45
N MET A 14 2.32 -13.20 2.62
CA MET A 14 2.36 -12.96 1.18
C MET A 14 0.99 -13.18 0.53
N ASP A 15 0.32 -14.28 0.89
CA ASP A 15 -1.03 -14.58 0.41
C ASP A 15 -2.07 -13.57 0.95
N PHE A 16 -2.06 -13.32 2.25
CA PHE A 16 -2.93 -12.36 2.91
C PHE A 16 -2.81 -10.97 2.30
N THR A 17 -1.59 -10.50 2.02
CA THR A 17 -1.35 -9.19 1.37
C THR A 17 -2.03 -9.11 0.01
N SER A 18 -1.99 -10.21 -0.74
CA SER A 18 -2.59 -10.27 -2.08
C SER A 18 -4.11 -10.27 -2.02
N THR A 19 -4.68 -11.06 -1.13
CA THR A 19 -6.13 -11.23 -1.02
C THR A 19 -6.81 -10.05 -0.32
N SER A 20 -6.13 -9.39 0.61
CA SER A 20 -6.69 -8.26 1.37
C SER A 20 -6.46 -6.90 0.72
N LEU A 21 -5.28 -6.63 0.18
CA LEU A 21 -4.94 -5.29 -0.32
C LEU A 21 -5.21 -5.12 -1.81
N CYS A 22 -4.88 -6.12 -2.65
CA CYS A 22 -5.03 -5.97 -4.10
C CYS A 22 -6.48 -5.80 -4.56
N VAL A 23 -7.45 -6.22 -3.75
CA VAL A 23 -8.89 -6.02 -4.03
C VAL A 23 -9.37 -4.60 -3.72
N LEU A 24 -8.66 -3.88 -2.85
CA LEU A 24 -9.00 -2.51 -2.43
C LEU A 24 -8.17 -1.45 -3.15
N ILE A 25 -6.91 -1.73 -3.46
CA ILE A 25 -5.99 -0.78 -4.10
C ILE A 25 -6.56 -0.20 -5.42
N PRO A 26 -7.07 -1.01 -6.37
CA PRO A 26 -7.63 -0.47 -7.60
C PRO A 26 -8.78 0.51 -7.33
N LYS A 27 -9.71 0.12 -6.46
CA LYS A 27 -10.88 0.94 -6.10
C LYS A 27 -10.48 2.24 -5.42
N ALA A 28 -9.52 2.18 -4.50
CA ALA A 28 -9.06 3.34 -3.74
C ALA A 28 -8.17 4.29 -4.58
N CYS A 29 -7.32 3.76 -5.46
CA CYS A 29 -6.19 4.51 -6.03
C CYS A 29 -6.29 4.76 -7.54
N TYR A 30 -6.84 3.82 -8.33
CA TYR A 30 -6.81 3.90 -9.80
C TYR A 30 -7.66 5.04 -10.38
N PRO A 31 -8.80 5.44 -9.77
CA PRO A 31 -9.54 6.61 -10.24
C PRO A 31 -8.68 7.88 -10.30
N SER A 32 -7.73 8.05 -9.36
CA SER A 32 -6.82 9.19 -9.34
C SER A 32 -5.73 9.12 -10.43
N LEU A 33 -5.44 7.93 -10.97
CA LEU A 33 -4.47 7.72 -12.05
C LEU A 33 -5.09 7.77 -13.44
N GLY A 34 -6.42 7.85 -13.54
CA GLY A 34 -7.14 7.80 -14.81
C GLY A 34 -7.06 6.44 -15.50
N PHE A 35 -6.77 5.37 -14.77
CA PHE A 35 -6.81 4.02 -15.33
C PHE A 35 -8.27 3.62 -15.62
N PRO A 36 -8.55 3.03 -16.79
CA PRO A 36 -9.88 2.53 -17.09
C PRO A 36 -10.27 1.45 -16.08
N THR A 37 -11.57 1.37 -15.79
CA THR A 37 -12.14 0.28 -14.99
C THR A 37 -11.94 -1.06 -15.72
N GLU A 38 -11.99 -2.19 -15.02
CA GLU A 38 -11.75 -3.50 -15.65
C GLU A 38 -12.82 -3.83 -16.71
N PHE A 39 -12.58 -4.84 -17.56
CA PHE A 39 -13.55 -5.27 -18.56
C PHE A 39 -14.84 -5.74 -17.90
N GLY A 40 -15.95 -5.04 -18.17
CA GLY A 40 -17.25 -5.28 -17.53
C GLY A 40 -17.61 -4.29 -16.41
N ASP A 41 -16.64 -3.50 -15.94
CA ASP A 41 -16.94 -2.39 -15.03
C ASP A 41 -17.57 -1.23 -15.80
N VAL A 42 -18.57 -0.61 -15.18
CA VAL A 42 -19.19 0.62 -15.70
C VAL A 42 -18.32 1.79 -15.29
N ALA A 43 -17.54 2.34 -16.22
CA ALA A 43 -16.84 3.62 -16.01
C ALA A 43 -17.85 4.70 -15.57
N SER A 44 -17.43 5.63 -14.72
CA SER A 44 -18.32 6.72 -14.31
C SER A 44 -18.79 7.50 -15.54
N MET A 45 -20.09 7.45 -15.82
CA MET A 45 -20.72 8.47 -16.65
C MET A 45 -20.75 9.78 -15.85
N GLU A 46 -20.92 10.94 -16.48
CA GLU A 46 -21.00 12.25 -15.80
C GLU A 46 -21.94 12.20 -14.56
N VAL A 47 -23.01 11.41 -14.67
CA VAL A 47 -24.07 11.21 -13.65
C VAL A 47 -23.62 10.34 -12.47
N THR A 48 -22.63 9.45 -12.65
CA THR A 48 -22.15 8.51 -11.60
C THR A 48 -20.75 8.84 -11.08
N LYS A 49 -20.16 9.96 -11.51
CA LYS A 49 -18.86 10.44 -11.05
C LYS A 49 -18.81 10.64 -9.53
N ALA A 50 -19.87 11.18 -8.93
CA ALA A 50 -19.99 11.32 -7.49
C ALA A 50 -19.88 9.98 -6.73
N HIS A 51 -20.47 8.91 -7.28
CA HIS A 51 -20.36 7.56 -6.70
C HIS A 51 -18.96 6.95 -6.83
N THR A 52 -18.16 7.42 -7.78
CA THR A 52 -16.75 6.99 -7.92
C THR A 52 -15.90 7.55 -6.78
N ASP A 53 -16.10 8.83 -6.44
CA ASP A 53 -15.39 9.47 -5.32
C ASP A 53 -15.80 8.85 -3.97
N GLU A 54 -17.10 8.58 -3.78
CA GLU A 54 -17.63 7.89 -2.61
C GLU A 54 -17.06 6.47 -2.46
N ALA A 55 -17.06 5.70 -3.55
CA ALA A 55 -16.51 4.34 -3.55
C ALA A 55 -14.99 4.33 -3.31
N SER A 56 -14.25 5.28 -3.88
CA SER A 56 -12.81 5.44 -3.66
C SER A 56 -12.52 5.78 -2.20
N ALA A 57 -13.28 6.71 -1.61
CA ALA A 57 -13.15 7.07 -0.20
C ALA A 57 -13.46 5.90 0.74
N ALA A 58 -14.54 5.14 0.47
CA ALA A 58 -14.90 3.96 1.25
C ALA A 58 -13.83 2.86 1.15
N ALA A 59 -13.31 2.60 -0.05
CA ALA A 59 -12.22 1.65 -0.26
C ALA A 59 -10.94 2.09 0.45
N CYS A 60 -10.62 3.39 0.41
CA CYS A 60 -9.48 3.94 1.14
C CYS A 60 -9.63 3.76 2.65
N HIS A 61 -10.81 4.02 3.20
CA HIS A 61 -11.08 3.80 4.63
C HIS A 61 -10.88 2.33 5.03
N ALA A 62 -11.44 1.39 4.26
CA ALA A 62 -11.26 -0.05 4.51
C ALA A 62 -9.79 -0.47 4.42
N LEU A 63 -9.06 0.08 3.45
CA LEU A 63 -7.64 -0.18 3.25
C LEU A 63 -6.81 0.32 4.44
N LEU A 64 -7.05 1.56 4.89
CA LEU A 64 -6.38 2.13 6.06
C LEU A 64 -6.66 1.33 7.32
N LYS A 65 -7.88 0.83 7.51
CA LYS A 65 -8.22 -0.03 8.64
C LYS A 65 -7.38 -1.31 8.67
N ILE A 66 -7.22 -1.99 7.52
CA ILE A 66 -6.36 -3.19 7.44
C ILE A 66 -4.90 -2.84 7.72
N LEU A 67 -4.43 -1.73 7.16
CA LEU A 67 -3.06 -1.26 7.37
C LEU A 67 -2.76 -0.94 8.84
N ASP A 68 -3.67 -0.27 9.53
CA ASP A 68 -3.50 0.06 10.95
C ASP A 68 -3.69 -1.16 11.85
N ASP A 69 -4.81 -1.86 11.75
CA ASP A 69 -5.13 -2.95 12.69
C ASP A 69 -4.23 -4.17 12.46
N THR A 70 -4.04 -4.57 11.20
CA THR A 70 -3.32 -5.80 10.88
C THR A 70 -1.82 -5.56 10.68
N TYR A 71 -1.44 -4.62 9.80
CA TYR A 71 -0.02 -4.44 9.50
C TYR A 71 0.71 -3.72 10.64
N VAL A 72 0.20 -2.58 11.09
CA VAL A 72 0.83 -1.83 12.19
C VAL A 72 0.58 -2.53 13.53
N GLY A 73 -0.65 -2.97 13.80
CA GLY A 73 -1.04 -3.55 15.08
C GLY A 73 -0.54 -4.98 15.34
N HIS A 74 -0.21 -5.75 14.29
CA HIS A 74 0.24 -7.14 14.46
C HIS A 74 1.55 -7.45 13.73
N PHE A 75 1.67 -7.15 12.43
CA PHE A 75 2.84 -7.59 11.66
C PHE A 75 4.09 -6.71 11.83
N LEU A 76 3.92 -5.47 12.28
CA LEU A 76 4.99 -4.48 12.53
C LEU A 76 5.02 -4.00 13.99
N SER A 77 4.25 -4.63 14.87
CA SER A 77 4.01 -4.13 16.23
C SER A 77 5.28 -4.08 17.07
N GLU A 78 6.12 -5.12 16.97
CA GLU A 78 7.33 -5.27 17.79
C GLU A 78 8.62 -5.31 16.97
N THR A 79 8.52 -5.39 15.64
CA THR A 79 9.65 -5.61 14.75
C THR A 79 9.85 -4.44 13.78
N LYS A 80 11.08 -4.27 13.31
CA LYS A 80 11.39 -3.22 12.32
C LYS A 80 10.67 -3.46 10.98
N PHE A 81 10.74 -4.68 10.47
CA PHE A 81 10.10 -5.15 9.25
C PHE A 81 8.98 -6.15 9.56
N LEU A 82 8.27 -6.65 8.53
CA LEU A 82 7.15 -7.54 8.73
C LEU A 82 7.59 -8.85 9.41
N LEU A 83 7.11 -9.07 10.63
CA LEU A 83 7.34 -10.25 11.47
C LEU A 83 8.82 -10.53 11.82
N SER A 84 9.73 -9.60 11.55
CA SER A 84 11.18 -9.80 11.69
C SER A 84 11.94 -8.46 11.76
N ASP A 85 13.09 -8.44 12.42
CA ASP A 85 14.00 -7.28 12.41
C ASP A 85 14.87 -7.18 11.15
N GLU A 86 14.89 -8.26 10.36
CA GLU A 86 15.51 -8.32 9.03
C GLU A 86 14.43 -8.43 7.94
N PRO A 87 14.58 -7.76 6.79
CA PRO A 87 13.58 -7.76 5.74
C PRO A 87 13.46 -9.15 5.08
N THR A 88 12.23 -9.55 4.81
CA THR A 88 11.89 -10.83 4.18
C THR A 88 11.18 -10.59 2.84
N ILE A 89 10.95 -11.66 2.06
CA ILE A 89 10.21 -11.54 0.79
C ILE A 89 8.81 -10.90 0.95
N ALA A 90 8.20 -11.01 2.14
CA ALA A 90 6.95 -10.32 2.47
C ALA A 90 7.09 -8.79 2.36
N ASP A 91 8.21 -8.25 2.84
CA ASP A 91 8.49 -6.82 2.77
C ASP A 91 8.72 -6.35 1.34
N PHE A 92 9.46 -7.13 0.55
CA PHE A 92 9.72 -6.82 -0.86
C PHE A 92 8.43 -6.83 -1.70
N ARG A 93 7.41 -7.60 -1.31
CA ARG A 93 6.08 -7.54 -1.93
C ARG A 93 5.25 -6.37 -1.43
N PHE A 94 5.25 -6.12 -0.12
CA PHE A 94 4.36 -5.15 0.51
C PHE A 94 4.82 -3.71 0.31
N ALA A 95 6.11 -3.40 0.45
CA ALA A 95 6.61 -2.03 0.41
C ALA A 95 6.32 -1.30 -0.92
N PRO A 96 6.47 -1.91 -2.11
CA PRO A 96 6.06 -1.28 -3.36
C PRO A 96 4.57 -0.94 -3.41
N MET A 97 3.71 -1.75 -2.76
CA MET A 97 2.27 -1.49 -2.70
C MET A 97 1.97 -0.21 -1.92
N LEU A 98 2.76 0.13 -0.88
CA LEU A 98 2.58 1.40 -0.16
C LEU A 98 2.77 2.62 -1.06
N ASN A 99 3.60 2.54 -2.11
CA ASN A 99 3.75 3.63 -3.06
C ASN A 99 2.48 3.87 -3.88
N ILE A 100 1.74 2.82 -4.25
CA ILE A 100 0.46 3.00 -4.95
C ILE A 100 -0.64 3.43 -4.01
N ILE A 101 -0.66 2.92 -2.78
CA ILE A 101 -1.66 3.29 -1.76
C ILE A 101 -1.62 4.78 -1.46
N LYS A 102 -0.44 5.40 -1.48
CA LYS A 102 -0.27 6.86 -1.30
C LYS A 102 -1.02 7.71 -2.32
N VAL A 103 -1.39 7.15 -3.47
CA VAL A 103 -2.18 7.85 -4.49
C VAL A 103 -3.61 8.08 -4.00
N GLY A 104 -4.22 7.08 -3.37
CA GLY A 104 -5.60 7.16 -2.86
C GLY A 104 -5.69 7.61 -1.40
N CYS A 105 -4.67 7.30 -0.59
CA CYS A 105 -4.72 7.38 0.86
C CYS A 105 -3.50 8.07 1.47
N VAL A 106 -3.68 8.67 2.66
CA VAL A 106 -2.55 9.15 3.48
C VAL A 106 -2.10 8.01 4.38
N LEU A 107 -0.85 7.57 4.24
CA LEU A 107 -0.34 6.45 5.03
C LEU A 107 -0.23 6.80 6.53
N PRO A 108 -0.48 5.82 7.41
CA PRO A 108 -0.13 5.89 8.84
C PRO A 108 1.36 6.18 9.06
N ALA A 109 1.69 6.86 10.16
CA ALA A 109 3.07 7.28 10.47
C ALA A 109 4.05 6.09 10.55
N ARG A 110 3.64 4.98 11.17
CA ARG A 110 4.46 3.76 11.27
C ARG A 110 4.81 3.20 9.88
N LEU A 111 3.87 3.26 8.94
CA LEU A 111 4.06 2.79 7.56
C LEU A 111 4.91 3.75 6.72
N LYS A 112 4.86 5.06 6.99
CA LYS A 112 5.81 6.03 6.40
C LYS A 112 7.24 5.71 6.84
N LEU A 113 7.46 5.43 8.13
CA LEU A 113 8.78 5.04 8.65
C LEU A 113 9.24 3.70 8.06
N TYR A 114 8.36 2.70 8.06
CA TYR A 114 8.64 1.39 7.45
C TYR A 114 9.05 1.53 5.97
N LEU A 115 8.32 2.31 5.17
CA LEU A 115 8.65 2.52 3.77
C LEU A 115 10.00 3.24 3.58
N LYS A 116 10.31 4.19 4.47
CA LYS A 116 11.64 4.83 4.50
C LYS A 116 12.75 3.81 4.76
N ASP A 117 12.56 2.93 5.74
CA ASP A 117 13.54 1.88 6.07
C ASP A 117 13.71 0.89 4.91
N MET A 118 12.62 0.51 4.24
CA MET A 118 12.67 -0.34 3.05
C MET A 118 13.40 0.31 1.87
N ASN A 119 13.18 1.61 1.66
CA ASN A 119 13.85 2.36 0.60
C ASN A 119 15.36 2.55 0.84
N ALA A 120 15.82 2.40 2.09
CA ALA A 120 17.25 2.42 2.43
C ALA A 120 17.97 1.10 2.07
N ILE A 121 17.24 0.03 1.77
CA ILE A 121 17.81 -1.24 1.31
C ILE A 121 18.28 -1.07 -0.14
N THR A 122 19.53 -1.47 -0.40
CA THR A 122 20.15 -1.38 -1.73
C THR A 122 19.27 -2.02 -2.81
N GLY A 123 19.08 -1.30 -3.92
CA GLY A 123 18.34 -1.77 -5.10
C GLY A 123 16.82 -1.60 -5.04
N ILE A 124 16.21 -1.40 -3.86
CA ILE A 124 14.75 -1.21 -3.74
C ILE A 124 14.31 0.09 -4.39
N SER A 125 14.90 1.20 -3.94
CA SER A 125 14.58 2.52 -4.48
C SER A 125 14.85 2.61 -5.97
N ASP A 126 15.98 2.04 -6.43
CA ASP A 126 16.34 2.02 -7.85
C ASP A 126 15.37 1.19 -8.69
N GLY A 127 14.96 0.02 -8.20
CA GLY A 127 14.02 -0.86 -8.89
C GLY A 127 12.62 -0.26 -9.01
N CYS A 128 12.21 0.58 -8.05
CA CYS A 128 10.89 1.21 -8.05
C CYS A 128 10.87 2.65 -8.62
N LYS A 129 12.03 3.21 -8.98
CA LYS A 129 12.20 4.67 -9.20
C LYS A 129 11.23 5.27 -10.21
N ASP A 130 11.00 4.60 -11.34
CA ASP A 130 10.20 5.16 -12.43
C ASP A 130 8.71 5.11 -12.10
N VAL A 131 8.28 4.03 -11.42
CA VAL A 131 6.91 3.89 -10.91
C VAL A 131 6.65 4.92 -9.82
N VAL A 132 7.57 5.09 -8.87
CA VAL A 132 7.47 6.11 -7.81
C VAL A 132 7.45 7.51 -8.41
N ARG A 133 8.31 7.81 -9.39
CA ARG A 133 8.33 9.09 -10.10
C ARG A 133 6.98 9.38 -10.77
N PHE A 134 6.39 8.39 -11.41
CA PHE A 134 5.06 8.53 -12.02
C PHE A 134 3.98 8.80 -10.96
N MET A 135 3.90 7.96 -9.92
CA MET A 135 2.84 8.03 -8.90
C MET A 135 2.96 9.26 -8.00
N SER A 136 4.17 9.77 -7.76
CA SER A 136 4.41 10.90 -6.85
C SER A 136 3.65 12.18 -7.18
N LYS A 137 3.29 12.35 -8.46
CA LYS A 137 2.45 13.46 -8.94
C LYS A 137 1.04 13.44 -8.38
N TYR A 138 0.59 12.29 -7.90
CA TYR A 138 -0.77 12.04 -7.42
C TYR A 138 -0.84 11.75 -5.91
N TYR A 139 0.28 11.76 -5.19
CA TYR A 139 0.28 11.41 -3.77
C TYR A 139 -0.61 12.34 -2.96
N LYS A 140 -1.52 11.74 -2.19
CA LYS A 140 -2.30 12.45 -1.17
C LYS A 140 -1.35 12.96 -0.11
N LYS A 141 -1.44 14.26 0.15
CA LYS A 141 -0.66 14.92 1.20
C LYS A 141 -1.39 14.77 2.52
N ASP A 142 -0.61 14.64 3.57
CA ASP A 142 -1.09 14.84 4.93
C ASP A 142 -1.50 16.31 5.09
N ASN A 143 -2.60 16.58 5.79
CA ASN A 143 -3.06 17.95 6.06
C ASN A 143 -2.03 18.75 6.89
N ASN A 144 -1.05 18.06 7.51
CA ASN A 144 0.04 18.67 8.26
C ASN A 144 1.34 18.94 7.47
N ASN A 145 1.32 18.82 6.13
CA ASN A 145 2.38 19.29 5.22
C ASN A 145 3.84 18.96 5.63
N THR A 146 4.08 17.75 6.13
CA THR A 146 5.44 17.28 6.40
C THR A 146 5.70 15.95 5.69
N LEU A 147 6.72 15.98 4.82
CA LEU A 147 7.54 14.87 4.33
C LEU A 147 7.05 14.14 3.07
N TRP A 148 7.22 14.78 1.91
CA TRP A 148 7.62 14.11 0.66
C TRP A 148 8.63 14.96 -0.13
N ASN A 149 9.66 15.45 0.58
CA ASN A 149 10.89 15.95 -0.04
C ASN A 149 12.03 15.00 0.29
#